data_AF-A0A2V6GGL4-F1
#
_entry.id   AF-A0A2V6GGL4-F1
#
_cell.length_a   1.000
_cell.length_b   1.000
_cell.length_c   1.000
_cell.angle_alpha   90.00
_cell.angle_beta   90.00
_cell.angle_gamma   90.00
#
_symmetry.space_group_name_H-M   'P 1'
#
loop_
_entity.id
_entity.type
_entity.pdbx_description
1 polymer ?
#
loop_
_entity_poly.entity_id
_entity_poly.type
_entity_poly.pdbx_seq_one_letter_code
_entity_poly.pdbx_strand_id
1 'polypeptide(L)'
;MRERTVKLRRARNLFAYWRDGRLFFHNFARRLTVSARPVTCEVLGFFDNWRTPQEATTHFSAYSEKSVLSAKGLRAGLYHYHPAHHCLKMISRKATREKAQLYCAHQDYVRNAAALFPMTAVFPRAMWKYRHARAYRVVSLDAGHLCQTFCLVATWLGLAPFCTAALKDTLIEKDLGIDGIRESILYVTGVGFPATSARVRRQFSRSVDRRAGDPSKDEA
;
A
#
# COMPACT_ATOMS: atom_id res chain seq x y z
N MET A 1 2.59 15.19 -43.02
CA MET A 1 3.86 15.04 -42.27
C MET A 1 3.73 13.80 -41.39
N ARG A 2 4.51 12.74 -41.58
CA ARG A 2 4.44 11.54 -40.71
C ARG A 2 5.20 11.83 -39.42
N GLU A 3 4.52 11.85 -38.27
CA GLU A 3 5.16 11.97 -36.96
C GLU A 3 6.10 10.77 -36.75
N ARG A 4 7.40 11.04 -36.57
CA ARG A 4 8.37 10.02 -36.17
C ARG A 4 8.07 9.64 -34.72
N THR A 5 7.61 8.41 -34.49
CA THR A 5 7.37 7.89 -33.15
C THR A 5 8.69 7.75 -32.39
N VAL A 6 8.92 8.61 -31.40
CA VAL A 6 10.12 8.56 -30.54
C VAL A 6 10.02 7.34 -29.63
N LYS A 7 11.08 6.54 -29.58
CA LYS A 7 11.23 5.45 -28.61
C LYS A 7 12.13 5.89 -27.46
N LEU A 8 11.72 5.58 -26.24
CA LEU A 8 12.43 5.86 -24.99
C LEU A 8 12.84 4.53 -24.33
N ARG A 9 13.92 4.57 -23.55
CA ARG A 9 14.36 3.49 -22.67
C ARG A 9 15.04 4.11 -21.45
N ARG A 10 14.91 3.49 -20.28
CA ARG A 10 15.68 3.87 -19.09
C ARG A 10 17.19 3.72 -19.34
N ALA A 11 17.98 4.51 -18.63
CA ALA A 11 19.43 4.31 -18.60
C ALA A 11 19.76 3.01 -17.83
N ARG A 12 20.75 2.25 -18.33
CA ARG A 12 21.22 1.00 -17.69
C ARG A 12 22.06 1.27 -16.44
N ASN A 13 22.70 2.45 -16.39
CA ASN A 13 23.68 2.84 -15.38
C ASN A 13 23.02 3.67 -14.27
N LEU A 14 21.87 3.21 -13.76
CA LEU A 14 21.11 3.88 -12.71
C LEU A 14 21.30 3.16 -11.37
N PHE A 15 21.70 3.91 -10.35
CA PHE A 15 21.70 3.49 -8.96
C PHE A 15 20.63 4.26 -8.20
N ALA A 16 19.77 3.57 -7.45
CA ALA A 16 18.68 4.18 -6.68
C ALA A 16 18.98 4.10 -5.18
N TYR A 17 18.81 5.20 -4.45
CA TYR A 17 19.03 5.24 -3.01
C TYR A 17 18.12 6.26 -2.33
N TRP A 18 17.91 6.07 -1.03
CA TRP A 18 17.14 6.99 -0.20
C TRP A 18 18.08 7.91 0.58
N ARG A 19 17.76 9.20 0.63
CA ARG A 19 18.42 10.18 1.50
C ARG A 19 17.38 11.18 1.99
N ASP A 20 17.31 11.40 3.30
CA ASP A 20 16.37 12.34 3.93
C ASP A 20 14.91 12.12 3.50
N GLY A 21 14.49 10.85 3.42
CA GLY A 21 13.13 10.46 3.01
C GLY A 21 12.80 10.71 1.53
N ARG A 22 13.79 11.05 0.70
CA ARG A 22 13.63 11.23 -0.75
C ARG A 22 14.37 10.14 -1.51
N LEU A 23 13.74 9.63 -2.56
CA LEU A 23 14.35 8.67 -3.48
C LEU A 23 15.17 9.44 -4.52
N PHE A 24 16.42 9.03 -4.71
CA PHE A 24 17.33 9.57 -5.70
C PHE A 24 17.72 8.49 -6.71
N PHE A 25 17.81 8.89 -7.97
CA PHE A 25 18.43 8.11 -9.05
C PHE A 25 19.72 8.80 -9.47
N HIS A 26 20.83 8.08 -9.35
CA HIS A 26 22.12 8.53 -9.82
C HIS A 26 22.50 7.78 -11.10
N ASN A 27 22.74 8.52 -12.17
CA ASN A 27 23.35 8.04 -13.39
C ASN A 27 24.85 8.30 -13.32
N PHE A 28 25.65 7.28 -13.00
CA PHE A 28 27.09 7.45 -12.81
C PHE A 28 27.83 7.78 -14.12
N ALA A 29 27.34 7.29 -15.25
CA ALA A 29 27.95 7.58 -16.55
C ALA A 29 27.78 9.05 -16.98
N ARG A 30 26.66 9.68 -16.60
CA ARG A 30 26.40 11.10 -16.90
C ARG A 30 26.61 12.03 -15.70
N ARG A 31 27.04 11.49 -14.55
CA ARG A 31 27.15 12.18 -13.25
C ARG A 31 25.91 13.01 -12.91
N LEU A 32 24.74 12.48 -13.24
CA LEU A 32 23.46 13.16 -13.04
C LEU A 32 22.71 12.48 -11.90
N THR A 33 22.38 13.25 -10.87
CA THR A 33 21.51 12.79 -9.77
C THR A 33 20.19 13.52 -9.86
N VAL A 34 19.09 12.76 -9.87
CA VAL A 34 17.73 13.31 -9.90
C VAL A 34 16.95 12.74 -8.72
N SER A 35 16.34 13.62 -7.93
CA SER A 35 15.32 13.18 -6.97
C SER A 35 14.06 12.79 -7.73
N ALA A 36 13.45 11.68 -7.33
CA ALA A 36 12.28 11.16 -7.99
C ALA A 36 11.25 10.65 -6.99
N ARG A 37 10.02 10.47 -7.46
CA ARG A 37 8.94 9.87 -6.68
C ARG A 37 9.03 8.35 -6.77
N PRO A 38 8.54 7.55 -5.80
CA PRO A 38 8.58 6.09 -5.88
C PRO A 38 7.95 5.50 -7.14
N VAL A 39 6.86 6.10 -7.65
CA VAL A 39 6.22 5.72 -8.93
C VAL A 39 7.18 5.79 -10.14
N THR A 40 8.26 6.56 -10.04
CA THR A 40 9.30 6.63 -11.07
C THR A 40 9.98 5.27 -11.27
N CYS A 41 10.06 4.43 -10.23
CA CYS A 41 10.56 3.05 -10.37
C CYS A 41 9.70 2.25 -11.36
N GLU A 42 8.39 2.43 -11.32
CA GLU A 42 7.44 1.74 -12.18
C GLU A 42 7.57 2.23 -13.63
N VAL A 43 7.67 3.54 -13.82
CA VAL A 43 7.93 4.16 -15.14
C VAL A 43 9.28 3.69 -15.71
N LEU A 44 10.34 3.69 -14.90
CA LEU A 44 11.64 3.20 -15.33
C LEU A 44 11.58 1.71 -15.68
N GLY A 45 10.93 0.89 -14.86
CA GLY A 45 10.70 -0.53 -15.12
C GLY A 45 9.92 -0.78 -16.42
N PHE A 46 8.89 0.02 -16.69
CA PHE A 46 8.18 -0.02 -17.97
C PHE A 46 9.13 0.24 -19.16
N PHE A 47 10.01 1.23 -19.04
CA PHE A 47 11.03 1.56 -20.03
C PHE A 47 12.32 0.73 -19.91
N ASP A 48 12.28 -0.49 -19.35
CA ASP A 48 13.45 -1.38 -19.33
C ASP A 48 13.96 -1.73 -20.74
N ASN A 49 13.05 -1.74 -21.71
CA ASN A 49 13.32 -1.88 -23.15
C ASN A 49 12.83 -0.66 -23.93
N TRP A 50 13.23 -0.55 -25.21
CA TRP A 50 12.79 0.55 -26.08
C TRP A 50 11.28 0.49 -26.30
N ARG A 51 10.55 1.48 -25.77
CA ARG A 51 9.10 1.62 -25.85
C ARG A 51 8.71 3.04 -26.24
N THR A 52 7.49 3.24 -26.70
CA THR A 52 6.97 4.54 -27.08
C THR A 52 6.24 5.21 -25.90
N PRO A 53 6.18 6.55 -25.86
CA PRO A 53 5.32 7.27 -24.91
C PRO A 53 3.85 6.84 -24.99
N GLN A 54 3.34 6.53 -26.19
CA GLN A 54 1.97 6.05 -26.38
C GLN A 54 1.72 4.73 -25.62
N GLU A 55 2.63 3.76 -25.74
CA GLU A 55 2.53 2.51 -24.98
C GLU A 55 2.54 2.77 -23.46
N ALA A 56 3.29 3.77 -22.99
CA ALA A 56 3.28 4.18 -21.58
C ALA A 56 1.92 4.74 -21.17
N THR A 57 1.30 5.61 -21.99
CA THR A 57 -0.04 6.15 -21.69
C THR A 57 -1.12 5.07 -21.64
N THR A 58 -1.02 4.04 -22.50
CA THR A 58 -1.90 2.88 -22.43
C THR A 58 -1.65 2.06 -21.17
N HIS A 59 -0.38 1.81 -20.83
CA HIS A 59 0.02 1.01 -19.67
C HIS A 59 -0.35 1.68 -18.33
N PHE A 60 -0.11 2.98 -18.20
CA PHE A 60 -0.41 3.78 -17.02
C PHE A 60 -1.78 4.46 -17.09
N SER A 61 -2.68 3.98 -17.96
CA SER A 61 -4.03 4.55 -18.16
C SER A 61 -4.85 4.63 -16.87
N ALA A 62 -4.54 3.79 -15.89
CA ALA A 62 -5.17 3.82 -14.58
C ALA A 62 -4.64 4.89 -13.62
N TYR A 63 -3.62 5.66 -14.00
CA TYR A 63 -3.22 6.91 -13.33
C TYR A 63 -3.81 8.16 -14.00
N SER A 64 -4.72 8.00 -14.99
CA SER A 64 -5.35 9.13 -15.68
C SER A 64 -6.26 9.96 -14.77
N GLU A 65 -6.54 11.21 -15.14
CA GLU A 65 -7.53 12.03 -14.43
C GLU A 65 -8.89 11.32 -14.33
N LYS A 66 -9.30 10.64 -15.41
CA LYS A 66 -10.53 9.84 -15.45
C LYS A 66 -10.54 8.72 -14.40
N SER A 67 -9.43 8.01 -14.20
CA SER A 67 -9.37 6.96 -13.18
C SER A 67 -9.42 7.55 -11.77
N VAL A 68 -8.76 8.69 -11.52
CA VAL A 68 -8.84 9.41 -10.25
C VAL A 68 -10.26 9.92 -9.96
N LEU A 69 -10.94 10.48 -10.97
CA LEU A 69 -12.33 10.91 -10.85
C LEU A 69 -13.28 9.71 -10.65
N SER A 70 -13.03 8.58 -11.30
CA SER A 70 -13.79 7.34 -11.07
C SER A 70 -13.62 6.84 -9.63
N ALA A 71 -12.42 7.01 -9.05
CA ALA A 71 -12.15 6.67 -7.65
C ALA A 71 -12.88 7.61 -6.67
N LYS A 72 -13.04 8.91 -6.98
CA LYS A 72 -13.89 9.83 -6.20
C LYS A 72 -15.35 9.37 -6.11
N GLY A 73 -15.85 8.69 -7.16
CA GLY A 73 -17.20 8.13 -7.22
C GLY A 73 -17.29 6.68 -6.72
N LEU A 74 -16.22 6.11 -6.17
CA LEU A 74 -16.21 4.72 -5.74
C LEU A 74 -17.16 4.53 -4.55
N ARG A 75 -18.20 3.73 -4.77
CA ARG A 75 -19.18 3.42 -3.72
C ARG A 75 -18.52 2.60 -2.61
N ALA A 76 -19.00 2.74 -1.39
CA ALA A 76 -18.60 1.83 -0.31
C ALA A 76 -18.90 0.38 -0.71
N GLY A 77 -17.92 -0.50 -0.52
CA GLY A 77 -18.00 -1.88 -0.98
C GLY A 77 -16.70 -2.63 -0.80
N LEU A 78 -16.77 -3.94 -0.98
CA LEU A 78 -15.63 -4.84 -1.05
C LEU A 78 -15.28 -5.04 -2.52
N TYR A 79 -13.99 -4.89 -2.86
CA TYR A 79 -13.52 -4.94 -4.23
C TYR A 79 -12.31 -5.88 -4.34
N HIS A 80 -12.25 -6.62 -5.45
CA HIS A 80 -11.06 -7.31 -5.90
C HIS A 80 -10.26 -6.38 -6.80
N TYR A 81 -8.99 -6.15 -6.48
CA TYR A 81 -8.06 -5.49 -7.39
C TYR A 81 -7.51 -6.49 -8.40
N HIS A 82 -7.78 -6.27 -9.69
CA HIS A 82 -7.29 -7.11 -10.78
C HIS A 82 -5.99 -6.52 -11.38
N PRO A 83 -4.80 -7.01 -11.01
CA PRO A 83 -3.54 -6.36 -11.35
C PRO A 83 -3.28 -6.28 -12.86
N ALA A 84 -3.64 -7.31 -13.64
CA ALA A 84 -3.37 -7.34 -15.07
C ALA A 84 -4.22 -6.33 -15.88
N HIS A 85 -5.34 -5.86 -15.32
CA HIS A 85 -6.23 -4.88 -15.97
C HIS A 85 -6.29 -3.56 -15.21
N HIS A 86 -5.54 -3.44 -14.11
CA HIS A 86 -5.52 -2.31 -13.19
C HIS A 86 -6.93 -1.77 -12.91
N CYS A 87 -7.82 -2.64 -12.42
CA CYS A 87 -9.20 -2.28 -12.15
C CYS A 87 -9.73 -2.90 -10.87
N LEU A 88 -10.78 -2.28 -10.31
CA LEU A 88 -11.49 -2.80 -9.15
C LEU A 88 -12.78 -3.49 -9.61
N LYS A 89 -12.93 -4.77 -9.27
CA LYS A 89 -14.17 -5.52 -9.48
C LYS A 89 -14.93 -5.61 -8.16
N MET A 90 -16.17 -5.13 -8.15
CA MET A 90 -17.02 -5.18 -6.95
C MET A 90 -17.33 -6.64 -6.60
N ILE A 91 -16.97 -7.05 -5.39
CA ILE A 91 -17.32 -8.36 -4.80
C ILE A 91 -18.66 -8.22 -4.06
N SER A 92 -18.79 -7.18 -3.22
CA SER A 92 -19.96 -7.01 -2.36
C SER A 92 -20.24 -5.55 -2.06
N ARG A 93 -21.52 -5.18 -2.02
CA ARG A 93 -22.00 -3.85 -1.59
C ARG A 93 -22.22 -3.75 -0.08
N LYS A 94 -22.03 -4.86 0.64
CA LYS A 94 -22.36 -4.98 2.08
C LYS A 94 -21.21 -4.55 3.00
N ALA A 95 -20.15 -3.93 2.47
CA ALA A 95 -19.06 -3.43 3.29
C ALA A 95 -19.43 -2.05 3.86
N THR A 96 -19.48 -1.96 5.18
CA THR A 96 -19.72 -0.71 5.92
C THR A 96 -18.52 -0.37 6.81
N ARG A 97 -18.49 0.84 7.38
CA ARG A 97 -17.42 1.24 8.31
C ARG A 97 -17.42 0.40 9.58
N GLU A 98 -18.60 0.07 10.08
CA GLU A 98 -18.79 -0.78 11.27
C GLU A 98 -18.26 -2.18 11.00
N LYS A 99 -18.55 -2.72 9.80
CA LYS A 99 -18.03 -4.01 9.38
C LYS A 99 -16.52 -4.00 9.20
N ALA A 100 -15.96 -2.93 8.65
CA ALA A 100 -14.52 -2.74 8.51
C ALA A 100 -13.80 -2.68 9.87
N GLN A 101 -14.39 -2.04 10.88
CA GLN A 101 -13.90 -2.08 12.26
C GLN A 101 -13.99 -3.49 12.85
N LEU A 102 -15.11 -4.19 12.64
CA LEU A 102 -15.30 -5.55 13.11
C LEU A 102 -14.24 -6.50 12.52
N TYR A 103 -13.95 -6.40 11.21
CA TYR A 103 -12.87 -7.15 10.56
C TYR A 103 -11.52 -6.97 11.27
N CYS A 104 -11.25 -5.77 11.77
CA CYS A 104 -10.00 -5.41 12.43
C CYS A 104 -10.16 -5.36 13.96
N ALA A 105 -11.01 -6.21 14.54
CA ALA A 105 -11.19 -6.34 16.00
C ALA A 105 -11.41 -5.00 16.75
N HIS A 106 -12.15 -4.08 16.15
CA HIS A 106 -12.48 -2.76 16.71
C HIS A 106 -11.28 -1.85 17.05
N GLN A 107 -10.15 -2.04 16.37
CA GLN A 107 -9.00 -1.16 16.55
C GLN A 107 -9.32 0.30 16.14
N ASP A 108 -9.11 1.26 17.05
CA ASP A 108 -9.60 2.64 16.93
C ASP A 108 -9.18 3.37 15.65
N TYR A 109 -7.96 3.13 15.19
CA TYR A 109 -7.40 3.78 14.00
C TYR A 109 -8.08 3.34 12.69
N VAL A 110 -8.83 2.22 12.71
CA VAL A 110 -9.59 1.72 11.55
C VAL A 110 -10.88 2.52 11.33
N ARG A 111 -11.47 3.08 12.41
CA ARG A 111 -12.76 3.79 12.37
C ARG A 111 -12.80 4.90 11.32
N ASN A 112 -11.71 5.66 11.24
CA ASN A 112 -11.58 6.83 10.37
C ASN A 112 -10.77 6.55 9.10
N ALA A 113 -10.49 5.27 8.79
CA ALA A 113 -9.84 4.92 7.54
C ALA A 113 -10.71 5.37 6.35
N ALA A 114 -10.05 5.90 5.32
CA ALA A 114 -10.67 6.19 4.04
C ALA A 114 -10.81 4.91 3.19
N ALA A 115 -9.82 4.02 3.26
CA ALA A 115 -9.84 2.72 2.60
C ALA A 115 -9.04 1.69 3.39
N LEU A 116 -9.44 0.42 3.27
CA LEU A 116 -8.71 -0.75 3.73
C LEU A 116 -8.34 -1.63 2.53
N PHE A 117 -7.20 -2.30 2.65
CA PHE A 117 -6.62 -3.20 1.66
C PHE A 117 -6.34 -4.53 2.35
N PRO A 118 -7.34 -5.44 2.42
CA PRO A 118 -7.13 -6.81 2.84
C PRO A 118 -6.23 -7.53 1.84
N MET A 119 -5.16 -8.14 2.33
CA MET A 119 -4.17 -8.89 1.55
C MET A 119 -4.36 -10.37 1.79
N THR A 120 -4.81 -11.09 0.76
CA THR A 120 -4.96 -12.54 0.78
C THR A 120 -3.78 -13.22 0.10
N ALA A 121 -3.58 -14.49 0.41
CA ALA A 121 -2.63 -15.33 -0.31
C ALA A 121 -3.26 -16.61 -0.82
N VAL A 122 -3.13 -16.83 -2.13
CA VAL A 122 -3.48 -18.09 -2.78
C VAL A 122 -2.30 -19.05 -2.63
N PHE A 123 -2.26 -19.82 -1.54
CA PHE A 123 -1.13 -20.68 -1.19
C PHE A 123 -0.70 -21.65 -2.31
N PRO A 124 -1.60 -22.27 -3.10
CA PRO A 124 -1.19 -23.11 -4.23
C PRO A 124 -0.25 -22.40 -5.22
N ARG A 125 -0.39 -21.08 -5.39
CA ARG A 125 0.50 -20.27 -6.27
C ARG A 125 1.90 -20.07 -5.70
N ALA A 126 2.10 -20.21 -4.39
CA ALA A 126 3.44 -20.21 -3.79
C ALA A 126 4.00 -21.64 -3.68
N MET A 127 3.12 -22.60 -3.39
CA MET A 127 3.49 -23.99 -3.14
C MET A 127 3.94 -24.76 -4.39
N TRP A 128 3.64 -24.29 -5.61
CA TRP A 128 4.20 -24.92 -6.82
C TRP A 128 5.74 -24.97 -6.79
N LYS A 129 6.37 -23.89 -6.28
CA LYS A 129 7.82 -23.75 -6.11
C LYS A 129 8.28 -24.24 -4.73
N TYR A 130 7.56 -23.85 -3.68
CA TYR A 130 7.89 -24.21 -2.30
C TYR A 130 6.91 -25.26 -1.77
N ARG A 131 7.12 -26.53 -2.10
CA ARG A 131 6.17 -27.64 -1.81
C ARG A 131 6.03 -28.02 -0.32
N HIS A 132 6.56 -27.22 0.59
CA HIS A 132 6.62 -27.50 2.02
C HIS A 132 6.22 -26.25 2.81
N ALA A 133 6.10 -26.36 4.13
CA ALA A 133 5.67 -25.29 5.03
C ALA A 133 6.45 -23.96 4.88
N ARG A 134 7.64 -23.97 4.28
CA ARG A 134 8.41 -22.76 3.94
C ARG A 134 7.64 -21.78 3.04
N ALA A 135 6.68 -22.25 2.23
CA ALA A 135 5.82 -21.37 1.44
C ALA A 135 5.14 -20.31 2.31
N TYR A 136 4.72 -20.68 3.52
CA TYR A 136 4.07 -19.76 4.45
C TYR A 136 4.99 -18.58 4.80
N ARG A 137 6.25 -18.87 5.12
CA ARG A 137 7.27 -17.84 5.41
C ARG A 137 7.50 -16.90 4.23
N VAL A 138 7.56 -17.44 3.02
CA VAL A 138 7.75 -16.64 1.80
C VAL A 138 6.57 -15.70 1.60
N VAL A 139 5.36 -16.23 1.68
CA VAL A 139 4.14 -15.45 1.48
C VAL A 139 3.98 -14.37 2.57
N SER A 140 4.30 -14.66 3.83
CA SER A 140 4.29 -13.65 4.89
C SER A 140 5.31 -12.53 4.64
N LEU A 141 6.49 -12.86 4.14
CA LEU A 141 7.50 -11.86 3.76
C LEU A 141 7.01 -10.97 2.61
N ASP A 142 6.38 -11.56 1.59
CA ASP A 142 5.81 -10.83 0.46
C ASP A 142 4.70 -9.86 0.92
N ALA A 143 3.82 -10.30 1.82
CA ALA A 143 2.80 -9.44 2.43
C ALA A 143 3.44 -8.28 3.22
N GLY A 144 4.50 -8.54 3.98
CA GLY A 144 5.26 -7.52 4.70
C GLY A 144 5.92 -6.50 3.77
N HIS A 145 6.57 -6.95 2.70
CA HIS A 145 7.17 -6.07 1.68
C HIS A 145 6.12 -5.19 0.99
N LEU A 146 4.96 -5.78 0.65
CA LEU A 146 3.85 -5.04 0.04
C LEU A 146 3.31 -3.97 1.00
N CYS A 147 3.14 -4.32 2.28
CA CYS A 147 2.73 -3.36 3.30
C CYS A 147 3.73 -2.21 3.48
N GLN A 148 5.02 -2.50 3.54
CA GLN A 148 6.01 -1.43 3.67
C GLN A 148 5.98 -0.49 2.46
N THR A 149 5.86 -1.06 1.25
CA THR A 149 5.68 -0.28 0.02
C THR A 149 4.44 0.60 0.10
N PHE A 150 3.31 0.04 0.56
CA PHE A 150 2.08 0.77 0.80
C PHE A 150 2.27 1.94 1.77
N CYS A 151 2.91 1.71 2.91
CA CYS A 151 3.16 2.74 3.93
C CYS A 151 4.03 3.87 3.38
N LEU A 152 5.09 3.55 2.63
CA LEU A 152 5.96 4.55 2.01
C LEU A 152 5.21 5.38 0.96
N VAL A 153 4.43 4.74 0.10
CA VAL A 153 3.64 5.42 -0.94
C VAL A 153 2.53 6.28 -0.34
N ALA A 154 1.79 5.76 0.64
CA ALA A 154 0.73 6.50 1.31
C ALA A 154 1.26 7.72 2.07
N THR A 155 2.34 7.56 2.84
CA THR A 155 3.03 8.67 3.52
C THR A 155 3.50 9.72 2.51
N TRP A 156 4.08 9.27 1.39
CA TRP A 156 4.53 10.15 0.32
C TRP A 156 3.38 10.94 -0.32
N LEU A 157 2.18 10.36 -0.41
CA LEU A 157 0.94 11.02 -0.86
C LEU A 157 0.34 11.98 0.19
N GLY A 158 0.98 12.17 1.34
CA GLY A 158 0.46 12.99 2.44
C GLY A 158 -0.69 12.33 3.20
N LEU A 159 -0.86 11.02 3.06
CA LEU A 159 -1.86 10.23 3.76
C LEU A 159 -1.27 9.61 5.03
N ALA A 160 -2.15 9.13 5.92
CA ALA A 160 -1.77 8.42 7.14
C ALA A 160 -2.03 6.91 6.96
N PRO A 161 -1.00 6.11 6.63
CA PRO A 161 -1.14 4.67 6.55
C PRO A 161 -1.09 4.02 7.94
N PHE A 162 -1.68 2.84 8.04
CA PHE A 162 -1.49 1.90 9.14
C PHE A 162 -1.57 0.47 8.61
N CYS A 163 -1.18 -0.48 9.45
CA CYS A 163 -1.24 -1.90 9.14
C CYS A 163 -1.65 -2.69 10.39
N THR A 164 -2.34 -3.81 10.21
CA THR A 164 -2.72 -4.71 11.30
C THR A 164 -2.86 -6.14 10.81
N ALA A 165 -2.38 -7.07 11.63
CA ALA A 165 -2.62 -8.51 11.48
C ALA A 165 -3.59 -9.03 12.56
N ALA A 166 -4.11 -8.15 13.42
CA ALA A 166 -5.15 -8.50 14.39
C ALA A 166 -6.51 -8.44 13.69
N LEU A 167 -6.94 -9.58 13.16
CA LEU A 167 -8.08 -9.69 12.25
C LEU A 167 -9.13 -10.70 12.78
N LYS A 168 -10.35 -10.57 12.26
CA LYS A 168 -11.40 -11.59 12.36
C LYS A 168 -11.40 -12.43 11.09
N ASP A 169 -10.40 -13.29 10.95
CA ASP A 169 -10.02 -13.99 9.72
C ASP A 169 -11.21 -14.69 9.07
N THR A 170 -11.88 -15.58 9.80
CA THR A 170 -13.04 -16.36 9.32
C THR A 170 -14.19 -15.48 8.83
N LEU A 171 -14.40 -14.31 9.45
CA LEU A 171 -15.44 -13.37 9.02
C LEU A 171 -15.05 -12.70 7.69
N ILE A 172 -13.80 -12.24 7.58
CA ILE A 172 -13.26 -11.62 6.37
C ILE A 172 -13.30 -12.62 5.22
N GLU A 173 -12.84 -13.84 5.45
CA GLU A 173 -12.76 -14.91 4.45
C GLU A 173 -14.14 -15.30 3.92
N LYS A 174 -15.13 -15.43 4.81
CA LYS A 174 -16.53 -15.67 4.44
C LYS A 174 -17.08 -14.57 3.53
N ASP A 175 -16.81 -13.31 3.84
CA ASP A 175 -17.30 -12.17 3.07
C ASP A 175 -16.55 -11.97 1.74
N LEU A 176 -15.29 -12.42 1.66
CA LEU A 176 -14.52 -12.49 0.42
C LEU A 176 -14.91 -13.70 -0.44
N GLY A 177 -15.59 -14.70 0.13
CA GLY A 177 -15.94 -15.94 -0.55
C GLY A 177 -14.75 -16.89 -0.75
N ILE A 178 -13.76 -16.82 0.16
CA ILE A 178 -12.57 -17.68 0.16
C ILE A 178 -12.65 -18.69 1.31
N ASP A 179 -11.90 -19.79 1.19
CA ASP A 179 -12.02 -20.95 2.08
C ASP A 179 -11.14 -20.88 3.34
N GLY A 180 -10.23 -19.91 3.43
CA GLY A 180 -9.28 -19.77 4.54
C GLY A 180 -8.19 -20.85 4.55
N ILE A 181 -8.14 -21.73 3.54
CA ILE A 181 -7.24 -22.87 3.47
C ILE A 181 -6.35 -22.78 2.22
N ARG A 182 -6.96 -22.69 1.04
CA ARG A 182 -6.26 -22.47 -0.24
C ARG A 182 -6.01 -21.00 -0.48
N GLU A 183 -6.93 -20.15 -0.05
CA GLU A 183 -6.75 -18.71 -0.01
C GLU A 183 -7.17 -18.18 1.37
N SER A 184 -6.26 -17.49 2.05
CA SER A 184 -6.51 -16.95 3.39
C SER A 184 -6.07 -15.48 3.48
N ILE A 185 -6.74 -14.75 4.36
CA ILE A 185 -6.34 -13.38 4.72
C ILE A 185 -5.06 -13.42 5.54
N LEU A 186 -4.11 -12.54 5.23
CA LEU A 186 -2.84 -12.46 5.96
C LEU A 186 -2.69 -11.16 6.72
N TYR A 187 -3.14 -10.07 6.09
CA TYR A 187 -2.78 -8.74 6.54
C TYR A 187 -3.78 -7.71 6.04
N VAL A 188 -4.02 -6.66 6.81
CA VAL A 188 -4.77 -5.49 6.34
C VAL A 188 -3.89 -4.27 6.46
N THR A 189 -3.74 -3.54 5.37
CA THR A 189 -3.27 -2.16 5.41
C THR A 189 -4.43 -1.21 5.22
N GLY A 190 -4.34 -0.03 5.83
CA GLY A 190 -5.37 0.98 5.72
C GLY A 190 -4.76 2.36 5.58
N VAL A 191 -5.53 3.28 5.01
CA VAL A 191 -5.09 4.65 4.84
C VAL A 191 -6.23 5.60 5.17
N GLY A 192 -5.89 6.70 5.81
CA GLY A 192 -6.78 7.82 6.06
C GLY A 192 -6.06 9.15 5.88
N PHE A 193 -6.71 10.22 6.31
CA PHE A 193 -6.06 11.52 6.38
C PHE A 193 -5.33 11.68 7.72
N PRO A 194 -4.15 12.31 7.75
CA PRO A 194 -3.52 12.69 9.00
C PRO A 194 -4.48 13.52 9.86
N ALA A 195 -4.50 13.26 11.16
CA ALA A 195 -5.28 14.11 12.08
C ALA A 195 -4.73 15.54 11.97
N THR A 196 -5.60 16.52 11.69
CA THR A 196 -5.21 17.93 11.66
C THR A 196 -4.48 18.28 12.96
N SER A 197 -3.30 18.87 12.83
CA SER A 197 -2.27 19.11 13.86
C SER A 197 -2.75 19.90 15.09
N ALA A 198 -3.94 20.50 15.06
CA ALA A 198 -4.56 21.14 16.22
C ALA A 198 -4.88 20.16 17.38
N ARG A 199 -5.19 18.88 17.09
CA ARG A 199 -5.52 17.89 18.14
C ARG A 199 -4.30 17.15 18.70
N VAL A 200 -3.28 16.90 17.90
CA VAL A 200 -2.10 16.09 18.30
C VAL A 200 -1.23 16.83 19.34
N ARG A 201 -1.11 18.17 19.25
CA ARG A 201 -0.38 18.98 20.25
C ARG A 201 -0.96 18.86 21.67
N ARG A 202 -2.29 18.71 21.82
CA ARG A 202 -2.94 18.63 23.15
C ARG A 202 -2.78 17.26 23.83
N GLN A 203 -2.58 16.19 23.06
CA GLN A 203 -2.53 14.83 23.61
C GLN A 203 -1.12 14.46 24.11
N PHE A 204 -0.08 14.89 23.39
CA PHE A 204 1.31 14.71 23.82
C PHE A 204 1.68 15.57 25.05
N SER A 205 1.17 16.80 25.15
CA SER A 205 1.40 17.65 26.34
C SER A 205 0.81 17.02 27.60
N ARG A 206 -0.41 16.45 27.53
CA ARG A 206 -1.06 15.82 28.69
C ARG A 206 -0.41 14.52 29.16
N SER A 207 0.27 13.77 28.28
CA SER A 207 0.98 12.54 28.66
C SER A 207 2.36 12.79 29.26
N VAL A 208 3.01 13.91 28.92
CA VAL A 208 4.29 14.31 29.51
C VAL A 208 4.09 14.85 30.92
N ASP A 209 3.05 15.67 31.14
CA ASP A 209 2.76 16.21 32.48
C ASP A 209 2.33 15.14 33.51
N ARG A 210 1.74 14.02 33.05
CA ARG A 210 1.32 12.93 33.95
C ARG A 210 2.45 12.00 34.41
N ARG A 211 3.62 12.05 33.77
CA ARG A 211 4.80 11.24 34.19
C ARG A 211 5.78 12.03 35.07
N ALA A 212 5.52 13.31 35.34
CA ALA A 212 6.41 14.19 36.08
C ALA A 212 6.02 14.39 37.57
N GLY A 213 5.06 13.61 38.10
CA GLY A 213 4.61 13.77 39.48
C GLY A 213 4.16 12.46 40.13
N ASP A 214 5.13 11.65 40.57
CA ASP A 214 4.97 10.83 41.78
C ASP A 214 6.36 10.43 42.34
N PRO A 215 6.96 11.21 43.26
CA PRO A 215 8.12 10.79 44.03
C PRO A 215 7.64 10.22 45.38
N SER A 216 7.07 9.02 45.36
CA SER A 216 6.74 8.28 46.59
C SER A 216 6.38 6.84 46.26
N LYS A 217 7.39 5.96 46.30
CA LYS A 217 7.31 4.55 46.71
C LYS A 217 8.61 3.82 46.36
N ASP A 218 9.68 4.23 47.02
CA ASP A 218 10.75 3.31 47.42
C ASP A 218 10.69 3.28 48.94
N GLU A 219 10.12 2.21 49.50
CA GLU A 219 10.35 1.66 50.86
C GLU A 219 9.28 0.59 51.16
N ALA A 220 9.64 -0.68 50.92
CA ALA A 220 9.31 -1.90 51.68
C ALA A 220 9.72 -3.14 50.88
#